data_AF-A0A2N1VUA3-F1
#
_entry.id   AF-A0A2N1VUA3-F1
#
_cell.length_a   1.000
_cell.length_b   1.000
_cell.length_c   1.000
_cell.angle_alpha   90.00
_cell.angle_beta   90.00
_cell.angle_gamma   90.00
#
_symmetry.space_group_name_H-M   'P 1'
#
loop_
_entity.id
_entity.type
_entity.pdbx_description
1 polymer ?
#
loop_
_entity_poly.entity_id
_entity_poly.type
_entity_poly.pdbx_seq_one_letter_code
_entity_poly.pdbx_strand_id
1 'polypeptide(L)'
;MKSTVSKYLSAAALMFFLFCYNNSYYAQQKSENMPLPVGGVESIMQNVIYPETAKNAGIQGKVIVTALVNLQGDVIKTTVVRSAGPELDKAAQEAIEKTKFVPAIKNGEKVQAEVTIPVYFKLNEEKKNKE
;
A
#
# COMPACT_ATOMS: atom_id res chain seq x y z
N MET A 1 -46.18 -38.05 6.74
CA MET A 1 -44.97 -37.55 7.44
C MET A 1 -43.74 -37.52 6.51
N LYS A 2 -43.84 -36.97 5.29
CA LYS A 2 -42.71 -36.85 4.33
C LYS A 2 -42.57 -35.44 3.71
N SER A 3 -43.49 -34.51 3.98
CA SER A 3 -43.54 -33.20 3.31
C SER A 3 -42.83 -32.06 4.05
N THR A 4 -42.47 -32.25 5.32
CA THR A 4 -41.91 -31.19 6.17
C THR A 4 -40.39 -31.09 6.02
N VAL A 5 -39.68 -32.22 6.05
CA VAL A 5 -38.20 -32.27 5.94
C VAL A 5 -37.69 -31.73 4.60
N SER A 6 -38.41 -31.99 3.51
CA SER A 6 -38.05 -31.49 2.16
C SER A 6 -38.13 -29.97 2.04
N LYS A 7 -39.03 -29.30 2.77
CA LYS A 7 -39.18 -27.85 2.74
C LYS A 7 -38.03 -27.14 3.49
N TYR A 8 -37.59 -27.70 4.61
CA TYR A 8 -36.45 -27.16 5.37
C TYR A 8 -35.11 -27.45 4.71
N LEU A 9 -34.97 -28.58 4.00
CA LEU A 9 -33.77 -28.91 3.24
C LEU A 9 -33.52 -27.90 2.11
N SER A 10 -34.58 -27.42 1.45
CA SER A 10 -34.48 -26.38 0.41
C SER A 10 -34.19 -24.99 0.99
N ALA A 11 -34.77 -24.63 2.13
CA ALA A 11 -34.56 -23.32 2.76
C ALA A 11 -33.16 -23.18 3.38
N ALA A 12 -32.64 -24.25 4.00
CA ALA A 12 -31.28 -24.28 4.53
C ALA A 12 -30.22 -24.20 3.42
N ALA A 13 -30.47 -24.88 2.28
CA ALA A 13 -29.60 -24.76 1.10
C ALA A 13 -29.59 -23.33 0.55
N LEU A 14 -30.75 -22.68 0.42
CA LEU A 14 -30.86 -21.28 -0.04
C LEU A 14 -30.16 -20.29 0.92
N MET A 15 -30.29 -20.48 2.23
CA MET A 15 -29.58 -19.68 3.25
C MET A 15 -28.06 -19.88 3.17
N PHE A 16 -27.60 -21.11 2.96
CA PHE A 16 -26.17 -21.42 2.81
C PHE A 16 -25.60 -20.83 1.52
N PHE A 17 -26.35 -20.93 0.42
CA PHE A 17 -25.99 -20.28 -0.85
C PHE A 17 -25.94 -18.76 -0.72
N LEU A 18 -26.90 -18.12 -0.06
CA LEU A 18 -26.86 -16.68 0.20
C LEU A 18 -25.71 -16.29 1.13
N PHE A 19 -25.39 -17.08 2.15
CA PHE A 19 -24.26 -16.81 3.05
C PHE A 19 -22.90 -16.98 2.34
N CYS A 20 -22.73 -18.03 1.53
CA CYS A 20 -21.55 -18.23 0.69
C CYS A 20 -21.41 -17.13 -0.37
N TYR A 21 -22.51 -16.69 -0.99
CA TYR A 21 -22.50 -15.60 -1.95
C TYR A 21 -22.08 -14.29 -1.29
N ASN A 22 -22.70 -13.93 -0.17
CA ASN A 22 -22.31 -12.72 0.57
C ASN A 22 -20.82 -12.76 0.94
N ASN A 23 -20.30 -13.89 1.45
CA ASN A 23 -18.91 -14.01 1.89
C ASN A 23 -17.88 -13.93 0.74
N SER A 24 -18.16 -14.56 -0.41
CA SER A 24 -17.28 -14.44 -1.59
C SER A 24 -17.26 -13.02 -2.18
N TYR A 25 -18.38 -12.28 -2.11
CA TYR A 25 -18.44 -10.90 -2.59
C TYR A 25 -17.60 -9.93 -1.75
N TYR A 26 -17.62 -10.06 -0.43
CA TYR A 26 -16.78 -9.23 0.45
C TYR A 26 -15.28 -9.50 0.25
N ALA A 27 -14.89 -10.73 -0.10
CA ALA A 27 -13.50 -11.07 -0.40
C ALA A 27 -13.02 -10.42 -1.70
N GLN A 28 -13.86 -10.41 -2.74
CA GLN A 28 -13.50 -9.89 -4.06
C GLN A 28 -13.39 -8.37 -4.10
N GLN A 29 -14.21 -7.66 -3.31
CA GLN A 29 -14.16 -6.20 -3.19
C GLN A 29 -12.90 -5.69 -2.48
N LYS A 30 -12.31 -6.52 -1.61
CA LYS A 30 -11.07 -6.20 -0.87
C LYS A 30 -9.81 -6.41 -1.72
N SER A 31 -9.92 -7.09 -2.86
CA SER A 31 -8.80 -7.46 -3.74
C SER A 31 -8.82 -6.80 -5.11
N GLU A 32 -9.61 -5.74 -5.33
CA GLU A 32 -9.47 -4.91 -6.52
C GLU A 32 -8.20 -4.06 -6.38
N ASN A 33 -7.17 -4.55 -7.07
CA ASN A 33 -5.73 -4.32 -6.85
C ASN A 33 -5.38 -2.86 -6.56
N MET A 34 -4.82 -2.59 -5.38
CA MET A 34 -4.19 -1.31 -5.04
C MET A 34 -2.96 -1.06 -5.93
N PRO A 35 -2.52 0.20 -6.11
CA PRO A 35 -1.28 0.47 -6.83
C PRO A 35 -0.09 -0.21 -6.14
N LEU A 36 0.76 -0.87 -6.91
CA LEU A 36 1.97 -1.53 -6.41
C LEU A 36 3.21 -0.97 -7.10
N PRO A 37 4.29 -0.63 -6.38
CA PRO A 37 5.52 -0.17 -7.01
C PRO A 37 6.10 -1.25 -7.92
N VAL A 38 6.48 -0.88 -9.15
CA VAL A 38 7.20 -1.76 -10.08
C VAL A 38 8.55 -2.08 -9.44
N GLY A 39 8.85 -3.37 -9.28
CA GLY A 39 10.04 -3.82 -8.53
C GLY A 39 9.81 -3.96 -7.02
N GLY A 40 8.59 -3.77 -6.53
CA GLY A 40 8.24 -3.91 -5.12
C GLY A 40 8.74 -2.74 -4.27
N VAL A 41 8.72 -2.91 -2.95
CA VAL A 41 9.14 -1.85 -2.01
C VAL A 41 10.61 -1.46 -2.20
N GLU A 42 11.44 -2.37 -2.68
CA GLU A 42 12.86 -2.16 -2.93
C GLU A 42 13.12 -1.03 -3.94
N SER A 43 12.29 -0.90 -4.98
CA SER A 43 12.49 0.15 -5.99
C SER A 43 12.30 1.56 -5.40
N ILE A 44 11.42 1.69 -4.40
CA ILE A 44 11.27 2.93 -3.65
C ILE A 44 12.54 3.18 -2.86
N MET A 45 13.04 2.18 -2.13
CA MET A 45 14.24 2.30 -1.31
C MET A 45 15.49 2.66 -2.12
N GLN A 46 15.62 2.13 -3.34
CA GLN A 46 16.69 2.50 -4.28
C GLN A 46 16.65 3.98 -4.69
N ASN A 47 15.44 4.56 -4.74
CA ASN A 47 15.25 5.98 -5.03
C ASN A 47 15.38 6.89 -3.79
N VAL A 48 15.42 6.32 -2.58
CA VAL A 48 15.56 7.08 -1.32
C VAL A 48 16.99 7.59 -1.19
N ILE A 49 17.14 8.90 -1.27
CA ILE A 49 18.38 9.59 -0.97
C ILE A 49 18.27 10.19 0.43
N TYR A 50 19.01 9.62 1.38
CA TYR A 50 19.02 10.11 2.76
C TYR A 50 19.82 11.44 2.83
N PRO A 51 19.17 12.57 3.20
CA PRO A 51 19.83 13.88 3.25
C PRO A 51 21.04 13.90 4.19
N GLU A 52 22.14 14.51 3.76
CA GLU A 52 23.37 14.58 4.57
C GLU A 52 23.17 15.38 5.85
N THR A 53 22.36 16.44 5.81
CA THR A 53 21.99 17.24 6.97
C THR A 53 21.27 16.37 8.02
N ALA A 54 20.28 15.59 7.60
CA ALA A 54 19.58 14.64 8.47
C ALA A 54 20.50 13.55 9.01
N LYS A 55 21.44 13.03 8.19
CA LYS A 55 22.45 12.04 8.65
C LYS A 55 23.35 12.63 9.72
N ASN A 56 23.91 13.81 9.47
CA ASN A 56 24.84 14.49 10.39
C ASN A 56 24.16 14.91 11.69
N ALA A 57 22.88 15.26 11.62
CA ALA A 57 22.04 15.58 12.78
C ALA A 57 21.51 14.33 13.52
N GLY A 58 21.80 13.12 13.03
CA GLY A 58 21.33 11.88 13.66
C GLY A 58 19.81 11.65 13.54
N ILE A 59 19.12 12.36 12.64
CA ILE A 59 17.66 12.30 12.50
C ILE A 59 17.28 11.01 11.79
N GLN A 60 16.53 10.15 12.47
CA GLN A 60 16.03 8.87 11.97
C GLN A 60 14.52 8.75 12.18
N GLY A 61 13.87 7.83 11.48
CA GLY A 61 12.49 7.51 11.77
C GLY A 61 11.72 6.89 10.61
N LYS A 62 10.41 6.85 10.78
CA LYS A 62 9.46 6.33 9.79
C LYS A 62 8.61 7.47 9.26
N VAL A 63 8.76 7.77 7.98
CA VAL A 63 7.86 8.66 7.24
C VAL A 63 6.75 7.82 6.62
N ILE A 64 5.49 8.28 6.73
CA ILE A 64 4.37 7.65 6.06
C ILE A 64 3.82 8.63 5.04
N VAL A 65 3.80 8.23 3.77
CA VAL A 65 3.34 9.06 2.64
C VAL A 65 2.18 8.35 1.96
N THR A 66 1.11 9.08 1.67
CA THR A 66 0.08 8.66 0.73
C THR A 66 0.39 9.22 -0.64
N ALA A 67 0.36 8.36 -1.66
CA ALA A 67 0.60 8.71 -3.05
C ALA A 67 -0.63 8.42 -3.90
N LEU A 68 -1.00 9.36 -4.75
CA LEU A 68 -2.06 9.22 -5.75
C LEU A 68 -1.42 8.77 -7.07
N VAL A 69 -1.79 7.58 -7.53
CA VAL A 69 -1.26 6.95 -8.74
C VAL A 69 -2.29 7.01 -9.85
N ASN A 70 -1.88 7.49 -11.03
CA ASN A 70 -2.75 7.59 -12.20
C ASN A 70 -2.87 6.25 -12.97
N LEU A 71 -3.63 6.27 -14.07
CA LEU A 71 -3.89 5.12 -14.94
C LEU A 71 -2.63 4.59 -15.66
N GLN A 72 -1.60 5.42 -15.77
CA GLN A 72 -0.32 5.11 -16.40
C GLN A 72 0.69 4.53 -15.38
N GLY A 73 0.39 4.58 -14.09
CA GLY A 73 1.31 4.15 -13.05
C GLY A 73 2.23 5.25 -12.52
N ASP A 74 1.95 6.51 -12.85
CA ASP A 74 2.71 7.67 -12.37
C ASP A 74 2.10 8.23 -11.10
N VAL A 75 2.97 8.65 -10.17
CA VAL A 75 2.55 9.40 -8.99
C VAL A 75 2.27 10.84 -9.41
N ILE A 76 1.04 11.30 -9.18
CA ILE A 76 0.61 12.67 -9.52
C ILE A 76 0.48 13.58 -8.31
N LYS A 77 0.42 13.00 -7.11
CA LYS A 77 0.36 13.74 -5.84
C LYS A 77 0.90 12.88 -4.71
N THR A 78 1.65 13.49 -3.81
CA THR A 78 2.09 12.90 -2.55
C THR A 78 1.54 13.72 -1.37
N THR A 79 1.34 13.08 -0.23
CA THR A 79 0.90 13.73 1.01
C THR A 79 1.50 12.99 2.20
N VAL A 80 2.25 13.72 3.03
CA VAL A 80 2.83 13.15 4.25
C VAL A 80 1.74 12.99 5.31
N VAL A 81 1.49 11.74 5.71
CA VAL A 81 0.52 11.38 6.77
C VAL A 81 1.21 11.35 8.14
N ARG A 82 2.48 10.91 8.18
CA ARG A 82 3.29 10.92 9.39
C ARG A 82 4.69 11.39 9.05
N SER A 83 5.07 12.51 9.68
CA SER A 83 6.41 13.08 9.56
C SER A 83 7.40 12.40 10.49
N ALA A 84 8.65 12.28 10.04
CA ALA A 84 9.81 11.98 10.89
C ALA A 84 10.85 13.12 10.90
N GLY A 85 10.58 14.21 10.17
CA GLY A 85 11.47 15.36 10.02
C GLY A 85 11.33 15.94 8.61
N PRO A 86 11.30 17.28 8.44
CA PRO A 86 11.03 17.92 7.14
C PRO A 86 11.96 17.46 6.00
N GLU A 87 13.23 17.20 6.33
CA GLU A 87 14.23 16.74 5.36
C GLU A 87 13.97 15.29 4.91
N LEU A 88 13.59 14.41 5.85
CA LEU A 88 13.25 13.02 5.58
C LEU A 88 11.93 12.92 4.81
N ASP A 89 10.97 13.79 5.15
CA ASP A 89 9.68 13.87 4.48
C ASP A 89 9.84 14.24 3.00
N LYS A 90 10.72 15.22 2.70
CA LYS A 90 11.04 15.59 1.33
C LYS A 90 11.70 14.44 0.57
N ALA A 91 12.71 13.82 1.17
CA ALA A 91 13.41 12.69 0.56
C ALA A 91 12.47 11.50 0.27
N ALA A 92 11.55 11.20 1.18
CA ALA A 92 10.56 10.14 1.00
C ALA A 92 9.59 10.45 -0.15
N GLN A 93 9.08 11.68 -0.24
CA GLN A 93 8.18 12.11 -1.31
C GLN A 93 8.87 12.02 -2.68
N GLU A 94 10.10 12.54 -2.81
CA GLU A 94 10.86 12.50 -4.06
C GLU A 94 11.14 11.07 -4.53
N ALA A 95 11.45 10.15 -3.61
CA ALA A 95 11.68 8.75 -3.94
C ALA A 95 10.42 8.07 -4.47
N ILE A 96 9.27 8.34 -3.85
CA ILE A 96 7.97 7.80 -4.27
C ILE A 96 7.56 8.39 -5.62
N GLU A 97 7.74 9.69 -5.83
CA GLU A 97 7.42 10.38 -7.10
C GLU A 97 8.21 9.83 -8.30
N LYS A 98 9.46 9.42 -8.07
CA LYS A 98 10.31 8.80 -9.10
C LYS A 98 9.97 7.33 -9.37
N THR A 99 9.21 6.69 -8.48
CA THR A 99 8.89 5.26 -8.59
C THR A 99 7.69 5.06 -9.52
N LYS A 100 7.80 4.12 -10.45
CA LYS A 100 6.66 3.67 -11.26
C LYS A 100 5.82 2.66 -10.49
N PHE A 101 4.51 2.73 -10.68
CA PHE A 101 3.54 1.83 -10.07
C PHE A 101 2.76 1.06 -11.13
N VAL A 102 2.34 -0.14 -10.80
CA VAL A 102 1.25 -0.81 -11.49
C VAL A 102 -0.04 -0.10 -11.06
N PRO A 103 -0.84 0.43 -12.01
CA PRO A 103 -2.07 1.14 -11.68
C PRO A 103 -3.08 0.19 -11.04
N ALA A 104 -4.00 0.75 -10.25
CA ALA A 104 -5.07 -0.03 -9.66
C ALA A 104 -6.03 -0.54 -10.74
N ILE A 105 -6.62 -1.72 -10.50
CA ILE A 105 -7.64 -2.30 -11.38
C ILE A 105 -8.92 -2.50 -10.60
N LYS A 106 -10.01 -1.93 -11.11
CA LYS A 106 -11.36 -2.02 -10.54
C LYS A 106 -12.33 -2.47 -11.64
N ASN A 107 -13.08 -3.54 -11.42
CA ASN A 107 -13.98 -4.12 -12.43
C ASN A 107 -13.31 -4.41 -13.79
N GLY A 108 -12.02 -4.75 -13.79
CA GLY A 108 -11.25 -5.01 -15.02
C GLY A 108 -10.73 -3.76 -15.73
N GLU A 109 -11.05 -2.56 -15.23
CA GLU A 109 -10.57 -1.29 -15.77
C GLU A 109 -9.48 -0.69 -14.89
N LYS A 110 -8.50 -0.03 -15.52
CA LYS A 110 -7.51 0.74 -14.77
C LYS A 110 -8.21 1.94 -14.12
N VAL A 111 -7.88 2.20 -12.86
CA VAL A 111 -8.40 3.36 -12.12
C VAL A 111 -7.27 4.10 -11.42
N GLN A 112 -7.48 5.40 -11.24
CA GLN A 112 -6.66 6.21 -10.36
C GLN A 112 -6.95 5.81 -8.90
N ALA A 113 -5.91 5.61 -8.10
CA ALA A 113 -6.06 5.17 -6.72
C ALA A 113 -4.93 5.70 -5.82
N GLU A 114 -5.21 5.76 -4.53
CA GLU A 114 -4.24 6.12 -3.51
C GLU A 114 -3.58 4.88 -2.91
N VAL A 115 -2.30 5.02 -2.56
CA VAL A 115 -1.52 4.00 -1.83
C VAL A 115 -0.74 4.66 -0.70
N THR A 116 -0.73 4.02 0.48
CA THR A 116 0.04 4.50 1.64
C THR A 116 1.32 3.70 1.81
N ILE A 117 2.45 4.39 1.82
CA ILE A 117 3.79 3.82 1.75
C ILE A 117 4.58 4.27 2.98
N PRO A 118 5.07 3.32 3.80
CA PRO A 118 6.02 3.61 4.86
C PRO A 118 7.46 3.61 4.33
N VAL A 119 8.19 4.70 4.54
CA VAL A 119 9.63 4.82 4.25
C VAL A 119 10.40 4.89 5.56
N TYR A 120 11.39 4.01 5.72
CA TYR A 120 12.19 3.90 6.93
C TYR A 120 13.59 4.48 6.71
N PHE A 121 13.94 5.48 7.52
CA PHE A 121 15.29 6.05 7.59
C PHE A 121 15.97 5.53 8.85
N LYS A 122 17.04 4.77 8.67
CA LYS A 122 17.88 4.22 9.73
C LYS A 122 19.33 4.55 9.40
N LEU A 123 20.10 5.03 10.37
CA LEU A 123 21.55 5.10 10.23
C LEU A 123 22.08 3.75 10.69
N ASN A 124 22.85 3.10 9.81
CA ASN A 124 23.66 1.98 10.24
C ASN A 124 24.86 2.59 10.96
N GLU A 125 25.08 2.19 12.21
CA GLU A 125 26.29 2.59 12.95
C GLU A 125 27.51 1.85 12.38
N GLU A 126 27.96 2.25 11.20
CA GLU A 126 29.23 1.80 10.66
C GLU A 126 30.37 2.63 11.28
N LYS A 127 30.82 2.14 12.46
CA LYS A 127 32.16 2.24 13.04
C LYS A 127 32.82 3.64 13.08
N LYS A 128 32.48 4.43 14.09
CA LYS A 128 33.35 5.51 14.62
C LYS A 128 34.46 5.01 15.57
N ASN A 129 35.05 3.84 15.31
CA ASN A 129 36.23 3.35 16.03
C ASN A 129 37.36 3.12 15.03
N LYS A 130 38.03 4.18 14.61
CA LYS A 130 39.45 4.15 14.29
C LYS A 130 40.07 5.36 14.97
N GLU A 131 40.88 5.03 15.99
CA GLU A 131 41.76 5.90 16.76
C GLU A 131 42.64 6.78 15.87
#